data_AF-A0A849MM01-F1
#
_entry.id   AF-A0A849MM01-F1
#
_cell.length_a   1.000
_cell.length_b   1.000
_cell.length_c   1.000
_cell.angle_alpha   90.00
_cell.angle_beta   90.00
_cell.angle_gamma   90.00
#
_symmetry.space_group_name_H-M   'P 1'
#
loop_
_entity.id
_entity.type
_entity.pdbx_description
1 polymer ?
#
loop_
_entity_poly.entity_id
_entity_poly.type
_entity_poly.pdbx_seq_one_letter_code
_entity_poly.pdbx_strand_id
1 'polypeptide(L)'
;MKKINYYLFILLLSVYTTVNAKTIQEGIAIELISSRQVVIKTANIYYKNDGITVSGRLKRRYATNSLRLPGHLDVEILDVQGSAIYKTRAKYSKISYLRNIRNFKYEYSIDIPFVPSDRHTIRMTFQEK
;
A
#
# COMPACT_ATOMS: atom_id res chain seq x y z
N MET A 1 -24.65 -14.13 46.12
CA MET A 1 -24.18 -13.07 45.21
C MET A 1 -23.06 -13.63 44.35
N LYS A 2 -23.29 -13.79 43.03
CA LYS A 2 -22.33 -14.38 42.08
C LYS A 2 -21.27 -13.34 41.69
N LYS A 3 -19.99 -13.64 41.93
CA LYS A 3 -18.86 -12.87 41.39
C LYS A 3 -18.61 -13.31 39.95
N ILE A 4 -18.75 -12.40 39.00
CA ILE A 4 -18.42 -12.64 37.59
C ILE A 4 -17.03 -12.06 37.36
N ASN A 5 -16.05 -12.94 37.16
CA ASN A 5 -14.70 -12.58 36.75
C ASN A 5 -14.70 -12.34 35.23
N TYR A 6 -14.58 -11.09 34.81
CA TYR A 6 -14.29 -10.76 33.41
C TYR A 6 -12.77 -10.63 33.24
N TYR A 7 -12.13 -11.74 32.86
CA TYR A 7 -10.88 -11.69 32.12
C TYR A 7 -11.22 -11.29 30.68
N LEU A 8 -11.26 -9.99 30.37
CA LEU A 8 -11.33 -9.55 28.99
C LEU A 8 -9.91 -9.23 28.50
N PHE A 9 -9.40 -10.23 27.80
CA PHE A 9 -8.21 -10.27 26.98
C PHE A 9 -8.14 -9.04 26.05
N ILE A 10 -7.38 -8.01 26.44
CA ILE A 10 -7.07 -6.90 25.54
C ILE A 10 -6.05 -7.42 24.51
N LEU A 11 -6.59 -7.74 23.35
CA LEU A 11 -5.88 -8.18 22.15
C LEU A 11 -4.89 -7.09 21.71
N LEU A 12 -3.61 -7.28 22.05
CA LEU A 12 -2.48 -6.47 21.59
C LEU A 12 -2.18 -6.80 20.12
N LEU A 13 -2.95 -6.21 19.20
CA LEU A 13 -2.59 -6.17 17.77
C LEU A 13 -2.02 -4.79 17.44
N SER A 14 -0.78 -4.57 17.87
CA SER A 14 0.02 -3.45 17.36
C SER A 14 0.58 -3.81 15.99
N VAL A 15 -0.27 -3.75 14.97
CA VAL A 15 0.22 -3.62 13.60
C VAL A 15 0.74 -2.19 13.48
N TYR A 16 2.05 -2.01 13.72
CA TYR A 16 2.75 -0.74 13.51
C TYR A 16 2.87 -0.45 12.02
N THR A 17 1.73 -0.18 11.36
CA THR A 17 1.71 0.41 10.03
C THR A 17 1.86 1.91 10.16
N THR A 18 2.98 2.43 9.66
CA THR A 18 3.17 3.88 9.55
C THR A 18 2.46 4.35 8.29
N VAL A 19 1.57 5.33 8.38
CA VAL A 19 1.15 6.10 7.21
C VAL A 19 2.33 6.96 6.81
N ASN A 20 2.96 6.68 5.66
CA ASN A 20 4.22 7.33 5.27
C ASN A 20 3.98 8.62 4.50
N ALA A 21 2.85 8.75 3.80
CA ALA A 21 2.47 9.95 3.10
C ALA A 21 0.98 9.90 2.74
N LYS A 22 0.28 11.02 2.96
CA LYS A 22 -0.99 11.32 2.29
C LYS A 22 -0.70 12.45 1.28
N THR A 23 -0.98 12.21 0.01
CA THR A 23 -0.83 13.20 -1.05
C THR A 23 -2.14 13.34 -1.81
N ILE A 24 -2.34 14.48 -2.47
CA ILE A 24 -3.49 14.70 -3.34
C ILE A 24 -2.95 14.83 -4.75
N GLN A 25 -3.45 14.01 -5.66
CA GLN A 25 -3.13 14.07 -7.08
C GLN A 25 -4.43 14.17 -7.85
N GLU A 26 -4.57 15.24 -8.63
CA GLU A 26 -5.74 15.45 -9.51
C GLU A 26 -7.08 15.35 -8.76
N GLY A 27 -7.10 15.84 -7.51
CA GLY A 27 -8.28 15.83 -6.63
C GLY A 27 -8.49 14.52 -5.86
N ILE A 28 -7.77 13.45 -6.17
CA ILE A 28 -7.88 12.16 -5.49
C ILE A 28 -6.82 12.06 -4.38
N ALA A 29 -7.25 11.72 -3.17
CA ALA A 29 -6.33 11.46 -2.07
C ALA A 29 -5.66 10.09 -2.23
N ILE A 30 -4.33 10.03 -2.05
CA ILE A 30 -3.57 8.79 -2.04
C ILE A 30 -2.90 8.64 -0.68
N GLU A 31 -3.15 7.50 -0.03
CA GLU A 31 -2.57 7.12 1.26
C GLU A 31 -1.58 5.96 1.07
N LEU A 32 -0.33 6.16 1.44
CA LEU A 32 0.73 5.16 1.31
C LEU A 32 1.11 4.59 2.67
N ILE A 33 0.76 3.32 2.90
CA ILE A 33 1.06 2.57 4.11
C ILE A 33 2.19 1.60 3.82
N SER A 34 3.40 1.99 4.22
CA SER A 34 4.58 1.16 4.07
C SER A 34 4.73 0.22 5.26
N SER A 35 5.53 -0.81 5.06
CA SER A 35 5.85 -1.79 6.09
C SER A 35 7.21 -1.49 6.74
N ARG A 36 7.62 -2.35 7.68
CA ARG A 36 8.93 -2.27 8.34
C ARG A 36 10.08 -2.53 7.38
N GLN A 37 9.90 -3.41 6.41
CA GLN A 37 10.93 -3.85 5.47
C GLN A 37 10.85 -3.15 4.11
N VAL A 38 9.68 -2.62 3.74
CA VAL A 38 9.42 -2.09 2.40
C VAL A 38 8.73 -0.74 2.49
N VAL A 39 9.23 0.22 1.71
CA VAL A 39 8.68 1.58 1.55
C VAL A 39 8.01 1.70 0.19
N ILE A 40 6.79 2.22 0.17
CA ILE A 40 6.14 2.71 -1.04
C ILE A 40 6.67 4.13 -1.27
N LYS A 41 7.46 4.32 -2.32
CA LYS A 41 8.21 5.56 -2.59
C LYS A 41 7.41 6.59 -3.34
N THR A 42 6.67 6.15 -4.33
CA THR A 42 5.89 7.00 -5.23
C THR A 42 4.64 6.23 -5.62
N ALA A 43 3.55 6.96 -5.83
CA ALA A 43 2.34 6.51 -6.48
C ALA A 43 1.90 7.64 -7.39
N ASN A 44 1.66 7.35 -8.66
CA ASN A 44 1.24 8.31 -9.68
C ASN A 44 -0.05 7.78 -10.31
N ILE A 45 -1.03 8.66 -10.46
CA ILE A 45 -2.29 8.37 -11.15
C ILE A 45 -2.15 8.76 -12.63
N TYR A 46 -2.63 7.89 -13.51
CA TYR A 46 -2.76 8.15 -14.95
C TYR A 46 -4.19 7.85 -15.37
N TYR A 47 -4.87 8.84 -15.96
CA TYR A 47 -6.25 8.67 -16.41
C TYR A 47 -6.30 7.88 -17.72
N LYS A 48 -7.26 6.98 -17.80
CA LYS A 48 -7.66 6.22 -19.00
C LYS A 48 -9.11 6.55 -19.32
N ASN A 49 -9.57 6.16 -20.50
CA ASN A 49 -10.94 6.46 -20.96
C ASN A 49 -12.03 5.89 -20.03
N ASP A 50 -11.76 4.74 -19.39
CA ASP A 50 -12.71 3.98 -18.57
C ASP A 50 -12.21 3.75 -17.13
N GLY A 51 -11.14 4.43 -16.72
CA GLY A 51 -10.59 4.25 -15.37
C GLY A 51 -9.27 4.95 -15.14
N ILE A 52 -8.48 4.40 -14.22
CA ILE A 52 -7.15 4.91 -13.91
C ILE A 52 -6.11 3.79 -13.84
N THR A 53 -4.87 4.13 -14.14
CA THR A 53 -3.71 3.32 -13.77
C THR A 53 -3.00 4.00 -12.62
N VAL A 54 -2.69 3.23 -11.58
CA VAL A 54 -1.81 3.67 -10.50
C VAL A 54 -0.49 2.94 -10.63
N SER A 55 0.59 3.69 -10.85
CA SER A 55 1.94 3.12 -10.94
C SER A 55 2.91 3.81 -10.01
N GLY A 56 3.99 3.12 -9.67
CA GLY A 56 4.92 3.66 -8.70
C GLY A 56 6.06 2.73 -8.36
N ARG A 57 6.75 3.07 -7.26
CA ARG A 57 7.98 2.39 -6.85
C ARG A 57 7.92 1.88 -5.43
N LEU A 58 8.45 0.68 -5.23
CA LEU A 58 8.75 0.12 -3.92
C LEU A 58 10.27 0.06 -3.73
N LYS A 59 10.71 0.24 -2.47
CA LYS A 59 12.10 0.12 -2.08
C LYS A 59 12.19 -0.63 -0.76
N ARG A 60 13.15 -1.54 -0.61
CA ARG A 60 13.50 -2.09 0.71
C ARG A 60 14.05 -0.98 1.63
N ARG A 61 13.69 -1.00 2.92
CA ARG A 61 14.30 -0.12 3.93
C ARG A 61 15.75 -0.51 4.20
N TYR A 62 16.02 -1.81 4.25
CA TYR A 62 17.33 -2.36 4.56
C TYR A 62 17.93 -3.06 3.34
N ALA A 63 19.25 -2.91 3.18
CA ALA A 63 20.00 -3.63 2.17
C ALA A 63 20.03 -5.13 2.47
N THR A 64 19.81 -5.97 1.45
CA THR A 64 19.91 -7.43 1.57
C THR A 64 20.25 -8.06 0.23
N ASN A 65 20.76 -9.28 0.27
CA ASN A 65 21.04 -10.09 -0.92
C ASN A 65 19.76 -10.73 -1.50
N SER A 66 18.63 -10.67 -0.80
CA SER A 66 17.37 -11.21 -1.30
C SER A 66 16.79 -10.35 -2.44
N LEU A 67 16.59 -11.01 -3.59
CA LEU A 67 16.06 -10.41 -4.82
C LEU A 67 14.53 -10.25 -4.83
N ARG A 68 13.81 -10.81 -3.85
CA ARG A 68 12.35 -10.78 -3.78
C ARG A 68 11.89 -9.82 -2.69
N LEU A 69 10.76 -9.14 -2.84
CA LEU A 69 10.13 -8.49 -1.69
C LEU A 69 9.32 -9.52 -0.88
N PRO A 70 9.34 -9.48 0.46
CA PRO A 70 8.67 -10.46 1.29
C PRO A 70 7.20 -10.04 1.53
N GLY A 71 6.36 -10.04 0.51
CA GLY A 71 4.98 -9.58 0.70
C GLY A 71 4.17 -9.30 -0.56
N HIS A 72 3.12 -8.51 -0.41
CA HIS A 72 2.29 -8.03 -1.51
C HIS A 72 1.82 -6.59 -1.29
N LEU A 73 1.45 -5.91 -2.38
CA LEU A 73 0.93 -4.54 -2.35
C LEU A 73 -0.58 -4.59 -2.59
N ASP A 74 -1.35 -4.35 -1.55
CA ASP A 74 -2.81 -4.22 -1.65
C ASP A 74 -3.18 -2.78 -1.97
N VAL A 75 -4.22 -2.62 -2.78
CA VAL A 75 -4.77 -1.34 -3.20
C VAL A 75 -6.26 -1.34 -2.93
N GLU A 76 -6.70 -0.36 -2.15
CA GLU A 76 -8.08 -0.18 -1.76
C GLU A 76 -8.55 1.21 -2.16
N ILE A 77 -9.78 1.31 -2.67
CA ILE A 77 -10.46 2.59 -2.83
C ILE A 77 -11.45 2.72 -1.69
N LEU A 78 -11.30 3.79 -0.92
CA LEU A 78 -12.09 4.05 0.27
C LEU A 78 -13.07 5.17 0.02
N ASP A 79 -14.29 5.02 0.52
CA ASP A 79 -15.28 6.09 0.62
C ASP A 79 -14.94 7.10 1.73
N VAL A 80 -15.80 8.10 1.91
CA VAL A 80 -15.62 9.15 2.92
C VAL A 80 -15.73 8.64 4.35
N GLN A 81 -16.35 7.47 4.56
CA GLN A 81 -16.43 6.78 5.85
C GLN A 81 -15.20 5.90 6.10
N GLY A 82 -14.30 5.76 5.13
CA GLY A 82 -13.13 4.91 5.20
C GLY A 82 -13.43 3.44 4.88
N SER A 83 -14.60 3.12 4.36
CA SER A 83 -14.97 1.77 3.93
C SER A 83 -14.46 1.50 2.53
N ALA A 84 -13.92 0.31 2.32
CA ALA A 84 -13.38 -0.07 1.02
C ALA A 84 -14.49 -0.45 0.04
N ILE A 85 -14.63 0.32 -1.03
CA ILE A 85 -15.58 0.08 -2.13
C ILE A 85 -14.95 -0.73 -3.27
N TYR A 86 -13.63 -0.77 -3.34
CA TYR A 86 -12.88 -1.58 -4.29
C TYR A 86 -11.59 -2.07 -3.64
N LYS A 87 -11.21 -3.32 -3.93
CA LYS A 87 -9.97 -3.94 -3.47
C LYS A 87 -9.31 -4.70 -4.59
N THR A 88 -8.01 -4.54 -4.71
CA THR A 88 -7.20 -5.31 -5.64
C THR A 88 -5.77 -5.44 -5.11
N ARG A 89 -4.95 -6.21 -5.83
CA ARG A 89 -3.55 -6.41 -5.50
C ARG A 89 -2.69 -6.04 -6.70
N ALA A 90 -1.78 -5.10 -6.48
CA ALA A 90 -0.83 -4.69 -7.51
C ALA A 90 0.27 -5.74 -7.69
N LYS A 91 0.51 -6.12 -8.95
CA LYS A 91 1.71 -6.85 -9.31
C LYS A 91 2.89 -5.87 -9.33
N TYR A 92 4.05 -6.36 -8.92
CA TYR A 92 5.28 -5.58 -8.97
C TYR A 92 6.45 -6.45 -9.43
N SER A 93 7.44 -5.80 -10.03
CA SER A 93 8.63 -6.47 -10.55
C SER A 93 9.88 -5.66 -10.26
N LYS A 94 11.02 -6.34 -10.26
CA LYS A 94 12.33 -5.71 -10.02
C LYS A 94 12.73 -4.89 -11.24
N ILE A 95 13.19 -3.66 -11.00
CA ILE A 95 13.83 -2.83 -12.03
C ILE A 95 15.33 -3.10 -11.92
N SER A 96 15.91 -3.73 -12.95
CA SER A 96 17.34 -4.05 -12.93
C SER A 96 18.14 -2.83 -13.36
N TYR A 97 18.86 -2.20 -12.42
CA TYR A 97 19.94 -1.28 -12.73
C TYR A 97 21.26 -2.00 -12.43
N LEU A 98 22.11 -2.11 -13.45
CA LEU A 98 23.43 -2.73 -13.39
C LEU A 98 24.23 -2.24 -12.15
N ARG A 99 24.95 -3.18 -11.52
CA ARG A 99 26.04 -3.03 -10.53
C ARG A 99 25.78 -2.87 -9.03
N ASN A 100 24.56 -2.68 -8.49
CA ASN A 100 24.39 -2.59 -7.03
C ASN A 100 23.27 -3.49 -6.46
N ILE A 101 23.64 -4.75 -6.18
CA ILE A 101 22.77 -5.86 -5.73
C ILE A 101 22.11 -5.57 -4.37
N ARG A 102 22.54 -4.56 -3.62
CA ARG A 102 22.08 -4.33 -2.25
C ARG A 102 20.84 -3.42 -2.13
N ASN A 103 20.49 -2.66 -3.17
CA ASN A 103 19.42 -1.65 -3.13
C ASN A 103 18.44 -1.80 -4.30
N PHE A 104 17.73 -2.93 -4.36
CA PHE A 104 16.72 -3.14 -5.40
C PHE A 104 15.57 -2.14 -5.31
N LYS A 105 15.19 -1.62 -6.48
CA LYS A 105 13.97 -0.88 -6.71
C LYS A 105 12.99 -1.80 -7.44
N TYR A 106 11.72 -1.70 -7.09
CA TYR A 106 10.65 -2.44 -7.73
C TYR A 106 9.63 -1.44 -8.26
N GLU A 107 9.07 -1.74 -9.42
CA GLU A 107 7.98 -0.97 -10.01
C GLU A 107 6.70 -1.78 -9.93
N TYR A 108 5.61 -1.09 -9.64
CA TYR A 108 4.27 -1.65 -9.66
C TYR A 108 3.40 -0.84 -10.60
N SER A 109 2.40 -1.50 -11.16
CA SER A 109 1.34 -0.88 -11.95
C SER A 109 0.06 -1.67 -11.73
N ILE A 110 -1.05 -0.98 -11.56
CA ILE A 110 -2.36 -1.58 -11.40
C ILE A 110 -3.42 -0.72 -12.09
N ASP A 111 -4.33 -1.40 -12.77
CA ASP A 111 -5.49 -0.78 -13.41
C ASP A 111 -6.70 -0.87 -12.47
N ILE A 112 -7.40 0.26 -12.34
CA ILE A 112 -8.66 0.39 -11.62
C ILE A 112 -9.72 0.72 -12.68
N PRO A 113 -10.79 -0.09 -12.82
CA PRO A 113 -11.72 -0.03 -13.95
C PRO A 113 -12.79 1.07 -13.80
N PHE A 114 -12.44 2.16 -13.11
CA PHE A 114 -13.25 3.37 -12.99
C PHE A 114 -12.39 4.51 -12.43
N VAL A 115 -12.85 5.75 -12.61
CA VAL A 115 -12.23 6.94 -12.04
C VAL A 115 -12.87 7.22 -10.68
N PRO A 116 -12.13 7.12 -9.56
CA PRO A 116 -12.66 7.50 -8.26
C PRO A 116 -13.00 9.00 -8.23
N SER A 117 -14.09 9.38 -7.57
CA SER A 117 -14.36 10.80 -7.32
C SER A 117 -13.34 11.41 -6.34
N ASP A 118 -13.26 12.73 -6.30
CA ASP A 118 -12.44 13.55 -5.41
C ASP A 118 -12.58 13.24 -3.90
N ARG A 119 -13.74 12.72 -3.50
CA ARG A 119 -14.03 12.33 -2.12
C ARG A 119 -13.47 10.95 -1.73
N HIS A 120 -12.98 10.18 -2.68
CA HIS A 120 -12.40 8.87 -2.43
C HIS A 120 -10.91 8.97 -2.07
N THR A 121 -10.45 7.98 -1.32
CA THR A 121 -9.02 7.79 -1.03
C THR A 121 -8.52 6.48 -1.62
N ILE A 122 -7.45 6.54 -2.42
CA ILE A 122 -6.69 5.36 -2.83
C ILE A 122 -5.70 5.03 -1.72
N ARG A 123 -5.95 3.96 -0.97
CA ARG A 123 -5.02 3.44 0.03
C ARG A 123 -4.18 2.33 -0.58
N MET A 124 -2.87 2.46 -0.46
CA MET A 124 -1.90 1.46 -0.90
C MET A 124 -1.15 0.93 0.31
N THR A 125 -1.26 -0.36 0.59
CA THR A 125 -0.68 -0.99 1.78
C THR A 125 0.24 -2.12 1.39
N PHE A 126 1.50 -2.06 1.81
CA PHE A 126 2.41 -3.20 1.66
C PHE A 126 2.25 -4.14 2.84
N GLN A 127 1.79 -5.36 2.58
CA GLN A 127 1.64 -6.43 3.56
C GLN A 127 2.86 -7.35 3.52
N GLU A 128 3.56 -7.48 4.65
CA GLU A 128 4.67 -8.43 4.79
C GLU A 128 4.15 -9.87 4.96
N LYS A 129 4.94 -10.84 4.52
CA LYS A 129 4.71 -12.26 4.79
C LYS A 129 5.47 -12.71 6.04
#